data_AF-A0A8B6DMS6-F1
#
_entry.id   AF-A0A8B6DMS6-F1
#
_cell.length_a   1.000
_cell.length_b   1.000
_cell.length_c   1.000
_cell.angle_alpha   90.00
_cell.angle_beta   90.00
_cell.angle_gamma   90.00
#
_symmetry.space_group_name_H-M   'P 1'
#
loop_
_entity.id
_entity.type
_entity.pdbx_description
1 polymer ?
#
loop_
_entity_poly.entity_id
_entity_poly.type
_entity_poly.pdbx_seq_one_letter_code
_entity_poly.pdbx_strand_id
1 'polypeptide(L)' 'SGNACMCGNNPYQYGPGDVEDEYIMDYDCNYDCIGDSEQICGGFWRLSVYAT' A
#
# COMPACT_ATOMS: atom_id res chain seq x y z
N SER A 1 8.19 9.63 -1.20
CA SER A 1 6.97 8.94 -1.64
C SER A 1 7.40 7.69 -2.41
N GLY A 2 6.85 6.51 -2.12
CA GLY A 2 7.16 5.28 -2.89
C GLY A 2 8.39 4.46 -2.45
N ASN A 3 8.85 4.59 -1.19
CA ASN A 3 10.01 3.85 -0.65
C ASN A 3 9.73 3.11 0.67
N ALA A 4 8.49 3.12 1.15
CA ALA A 4 8.10 2.33 2.31
C ALA A 4 7.71 0.93 1.82
N CYS A 5 8.26 -0.10 2.45
CA CYS A 5 7.89 -1.50 2.21
C CYS A 5 7.57 -2.15 3.55
N MET A 6 6.42 -2.82 3.62
CA MET A 6 5.93 -3.48 4.81
C MET A 6 5.67 -4.95 4.49
N CYS A 7 6.03 -5.84 5.40
CA CYS A 7 5.70 -7.26 5.31
C CYS A 7 4.86 -7.68 6.52
N GLY A 8 4.06 -8.72 6.34
CA GLY A 8 3.22 -9.27 7.39
C GLY A 8 2.29 -10.35 6.86
N ASN A 9 1.79 -11.17 7.77
CA ASN A 9 0.77 -12.18 7.47
C ASN A 9 -0.65 -11.66 7.78
N ASN A 10 -0.75 -10.46 8.36
CA ASN A 10 -2.01 -9.80 8.69
C ASN A 10 -2.14 -8.54 7.82
N PRO A 11 -3.09 -8.49 6.87
CA PRO A 11 -3.27 -7.33 5.98
C PRO A 11 -3.66 -6.05 6.74
N TYR A 12 -4.17 -6.16 7.96
CA TYR A 12 -4.61 -4.99 8.77
C TYR A 12 -3.54 -4.48 9.74
N GLN A 13 -2.33 -5.04 9.74
CA GLN A 13 -1.29 -4.67 10.71
C GLN A 13 -0.89 -3.19 10.66
N TYR A 14 -1.08 -2.55 9.51
CA TYR A 14 -0.65 -1.16 9.25
C TYR A 14 -1.82 -0.22 8.92
N GLY A 15 -3.06 -0.70 9.06
CA GLY A 15 -4.27 0.10 8.91
C GLY A 15 -4.70 0.74 10.23
N PRO A 16 -5.70 1.65 10.21
CA PRO A 16 -6.41 2.04 11.41
C PRO A 16 -6.99 0.78 12.08
N GLY A 17 -6.84 0.65 13.40
CA GLY A 17 -7.18 -0.58 14.14
C GLY A 17 -8.67 -0.94 14.15
N ASP A 18 -9.49 -0.15 13.45
CA ASP A 18 -10.94 -0.11 13.44
C ASP A 18 -11.53 -0.22 12.02
N VAL A 19 -10.72 -0.41 10.97
CA VAL A 19 -11.23 -0.70 9.61
C VAL A 19 -11.24 -2.20 9.36
N GLU A 20 -12.43 -2.79 9.45
CA GLU A 20 -12.71 -4.09 8.85
C GLU A 20 -12.90 -3.87 7.34
N ASP A 21 -11.96 -4.38 6.54
CA ASP A 21 -12.06 -4.50 5.08
C ASP A 21 -12.50 -3.24 4.31
N GLU A 22 -11.55 -2.35 4.05
CA GLU A 22 -11.71 -1.45 2.91
C GLU A 22 -10.48 -1.50 2.02
N TYR A 23 -10.49 -2.48 1.10
CA TYR A 23 -9.72 -2.32 -0.13
C TYR A 23 -10.26 -1.06 -0.81
N ILE A 24 -9.41 -0.04 -0.83
CA ILE A 24 -9.67 1.21 -1.53
C ILE A 24 -9.40 1.04 -3.02
N MET A 25 -9.79 2.05 -3.78
CA MET A 25 -9.59 2.07 -5.23
C MET A 25 -8.11 2.25 -5.56
N ASP A 26 -7.64 1.60 -6.63
CA ASP A 26 -6.23 1.68 -7.07
C ASP A 26 -5.75 3.11 -7.33
N TYR A 27 -6.64 4.03 -7.76
CA TYR A 27 -6.26 5.42 -7.99
C TYR A 27 -5.78 6.15 -6.73
N ASP A 28 -6.14 5.65 -5.55
CA ASP A 28 -5.68 6.18 -4.27
C ASP A 28 -4.27 5.66 -3.90
N CYS A 29 -3.81 4.58 -4.55
CA CYS A 29 -2.46 4.04 -4.50
C CYS A 29 -1.73 4.44 -5.79
N ASN A 30 -1.36 5.71 -5.94
CA ASN A 30 -0.84 6.28 -7.19
C ASN A 30 0.58 6.84 -7.08
N TYR A 31 1.35 6.41 -6.08
CA TYR A 31 2.74 6.84 -5.93
C TYR A 31 3.67 5.91 -6.70
N ASP A 32 4.43 6.49 -7.63
CA ASP A 32 5.48 5.77 -8.34
C ASP A 32 6.56 5.25 -7.37
N CYS A 33 7.10 4.08 -7.65
CA CYS A 33 8.22 3.53 -6.90
C CYS A 33 9.50 4.35 -7.17
N ILE A 34 10.28 4.63 -6.13
CA ILE A 34 11.55 5.38 -6.29
C ILE A 34 12.56 4.62 -7.17
N GLY A 35 12.53 3.29 -7.13
CA GLY A 35 13.44 2.45 -7.91
C GLY A 35 13.01 2.23 -9.37
N ASP A 36 11.72 2.38 -9.66
CA ASP A 36 11.14 2.13 -10.98
C ASP A 36 9.84 2.91 -11.13
N SER A 37 9.85 3.98 -11.92
CA SER A 37 8.69 4.83 -12.13
C SER A 37 7.58 4.18 -12.96
N GLU A 38 7.80 3.00 -13.53
CA GLU A 38 6.76 2.22 -14.21
C GLU A 38 5.91 1.38 -13.24
N GLN A 39 6.28 1.36 -11.96
CA GLN A 39 5.61 0.61 -10.90
C GLN A 39 4.98 1.53 -9.86
N ILE A 40 3.90 1.03 -9.25
CA ILE A 40 3.16 1.72 -8.19
C ILE A 40 3.56 1.15 -6.82
N CYS A 41 3.93 2.03 -5.89
CA CYS A 41 4.36 1.73 -4.53
C CYS A 41 3.50 2.46 -3.48
N GLY A 42 2.20 2.17 -3.48
CA GLY A 42 1.23 2.71 -2.51
C GLY A 42 0.76 4.12 -2.83
N GLY A 43 0.38 4.86 -1.79
CA GLY A 43 -0.16 6.22 -1.90
C GLY A 43 -0.07 6.97 -0.58
N PHE A 44 -0.73 8.13 -0.48
CA PHE A 44 -0.75 8.89 0.77
C PHE A 44 -1.52 8.10 1.86
N TRP A 45 -0.77 7.60 2.85
CA TRP A 45 -1.25 6.71 3.92
C TRP A 45 -1.90 5.42 3.42
N ARG A 46 -1.44 4.92 2.27
CA ARG A 46 -2.01 3.78 1.58
C ARG A 46 -0.94 2.83 1.09
N LEU A 47 -1.22 1.54 1.15
CA LEU A 47 -0.30 0.47 0.77
C LEU A 47 -0.87 -0.28 -0.44
N SER A 48 -0.04 -0.47 -1.45
CA SER A 48 -0.29 -1.50 -2.46
C SER A 48 0.10 -2.85 -1.86
N VAL A 49 -0.84 -3.78 -1.80
CA VAL A 49 -0.66 -5.10 -1.15
C VAL A 49 -0.46 -6.17 -2.21
N TYR A 50 0.57 -6.99 -2.06
CA TYR A 50 0.92 -8.08 -2.97
C TYR A 50 1.09 -9.37 -2.19
N ALA A 51 0.59 -10.48 -2.73
CA ALA A 51 0.85 -11.82 -2.17
C ALA A 51 2.28 -12.25 -2.50
N THR A 52 2.92 -12.94 -1.55
CA THR A 52 4.28 -13.50 -1.68
C THR A 52 4.28 -14.98 -1.95
#